data_AF-A0A9E1TXN2-F1
#
_entry.id   AF-A0A9E1TXN2-F1
#
_cell.length_a   1.000
_cell.length_b   1.000
_cell.length_c   1.000
_cell.angle_alpha   90.00
_cell.angle_beta   90.00
_cell.angle_gamma   90.00
#
_symmetry.space_group_name_H-M   'P 1'
#
loop_
_entity.id
_entity.type
_entity.pdbx_description
1 polymer ?
#
loop_
_entity_poly.entity_id
_entity_poly.type
_entity_poly.pdbx_seq_one_letter_code
_entity_poly.pdbx_strand_id
1 'polypeptide(L)'
;QLSLQLISAEPHHQREEDVLFPTLETRGIIGPPQVMKQEHGLIRNLKHQLKKETVGFGNNWKGQVNSLSYLIIELCDTLRQHIHKENHILYPMAIQAITEDSQWDKMKIKCDEIGYCCFCPNDNQIIHPENNSKSIVGKCE
;
A
#
# COMPACT_ATOMS: atom_id res chain seq x y z
N GLN A 1 -15.91 7.73 9.53
CA GLN A 1 -15.62 6.28 9.46
C GLN A 1 -14.74 5.93 8.26
N LEU A 2 -15.16 6.25 7.02
CA LEU A 2 -14.37 5.98 5.80
C LEU A 2 -12.96 6.60 5.79
N SER A 3 -12.83 7.88 6.17
CA SER A 3 -11.52 8.56 6.23
C SER A 3 -10.53 7.89 7.19
N LEU A 4 -11.01 7.25 8.25
CA LEU A 4 -10.19 6.48 9.17
C LEU A 4 -9.72 5.17 8.55
N GLN A 5 -10.61 4.47 7.81
CA GLN A 5 -10.25 3.23 7.10
C GLN A 5 -9.21 3.47 6.01
N LEU A 6 -9.28 4.60 5.30
CA LEU A 6 -8.27 4.94 4.29
C LEU A 6 -6.88 5.19 4.92
N ILE A 7 -6.84 5.75 6.13
CA ILE A 7 -5.60 5.95 6.88
C ILE A 7 -5.09 4.63 7.45
N SER A 8 -5.97 3.75 7.94
CA SER A 8 -5.55 2.43 8.43
C SER A 8 -4.99 1.52 7.33
N ALA A 9 -5.17 1.86 6.05
CA ALA A 9 -4.54 1.18 4.92
C ALA A 9 -3.04 1.48 4.75
N GLU A 10 -2.45 2.30 5.62
CA GLU A 10 -1.02 2.67 5.59
C GLU A 10 -0.03 1.50 5.58
N PRO A 11 -0.27 0.36 6.28
CA PRO A 11 0.63 -0.79 6.21
C PRO A 11 0.90 -1.30 4.79
N HIS A 12 -0.02 -1.07 3.83
CA HIS A 12 0.22 -1.41 2.42
C HIS A 12 1.43 -0.68 1.85
N HIS A 13 1.41 0.65 1.88
CA HIS A 13 2.53 1.46 1.39
C HIS A 13 3.81 1.19 2.19
N GLN A 14 3.68 0.90 3.49
CA GLN A 14 4.83 0.64 4.33
C GLN A 14 5.54 -0.67 3.96
N ARG A 15 4.79 -1.74 3.65
CA ARG A 15 5.40 -2.98 3.12
C ARG A 15 6.15 -2.73 1.82
N GLU A 16 5.60 -1.89 0.94
CA GLU A 16 6.31 -1.53 -0.27
C GLU A 16 7.59 -0.73 0.00
N GLU A 17 7.49 0.33 0.80
CA GLU A 17 8.60 1.25 1.06
C GLU A 17 9.74 0.66 1.90
N ASP A 18 9.41 -0.21 2.86
CA ASP A 18 10.38 -0.76 3.82
C ASP A 18 10.88 -2.15 3.38
N VAL A 19 10.18 -2.83 2.47
CA VAL A 19 10.51 -4.21 2.06
C VAL A 19 10.72 -4.35 0.55
N LEU A 20 9.71 -4.02 -0.26
CA LEU A 20 9.79 -4.25 -1.71
C LEU A 20 10.79 -3.30 -2.39
N PHE A 21 10.67 -1.99 -2.15
CA PHE A 21 11.49 -0.96 -2.80
C PHE A 21 12.98 -1.16 -2.54
N PRO A 22 13.47 -1.35 -1.30
CA PRO A 22 14.88 -1.61 -1.06
C PRO A 22 15.38 -2.88 -1.78
N THR A 23 14.53 -3.89 -1.89
CA THR A 23 14.86 -5.15 -2.57
C THR A 23 15.02 -4.96 -4.09
N LEU A 24 14.24 -4.06 -4.70
CA LEU A 24 14.37 -3.67 -6.10
C LEU A 24 15.57 -2.74 -6.33
N GLU A 25 15.78 -1.78 -5.44
CA GLU A 25 16.88 -0.81 -5.52
C GLU A 25 18.25 -1.50 -5.44
N THR A 26 18.41 -2.49 -4.56
CA THR A 26 19.62 -3.32 -4.49
C THR A 26 19.90 -4.13 -5.77
N ARG A 27 18.88 -4.30 -6.62
CA ARG A 27 18.98 -4.93 -7.94
C ARG A 27 19.06 -3.92 -9.09
N GLY A 28 19.29 -2.64 -8.78
CA GLY A 28 19.47 -1.57 -9.76
C GLY A 28 18.18 -0.94 -10.29
N ILE A 29 17.02 -1.32 -9.76
CA ILE A 29 15.71 -0.76 -10.14
C ILE A 29 15.38 0.40 -9.20
N ILE A 30 15.67 1.63 -9.63
CA ILE A 30 15.56 2.82 -8.78
C ILE A 30 14.37 3.71 -9.19
N GLY A 31 14.14 3.87 -10.50
CA GLY A 31 13.15 4.80 -11.03
C GLY A 31 11.71 4.56 -10.55
N PRO A 32 11.12 3.37 -10.78
CA PRO A 32 9.76 3.08 -10.36
C PRO A 32 9.55 3.19 -8.84
N PRO A 33 10.39 2.58 -7.96
CA PRO A 33 10.26 2.77 -6.51
C PRO A 33 10.26 4.24 -6.06
N GLN A 34 11.11 5.08 -6.65
CA GLN A 34 11.18 6.49 -6.30
C GLN A 34 9.89 7.26 -6.65
N VAL A 35 9.30 6.98 -7.82
CA VAL A 35 8.01 7.58 -8.23
C VAL A 35 6.88 7.11 -7.31
N MET A 36 6.84 5.82 -6.99
CA MET A 36 5.80 5.26 -6.10
C MET A 36 5.88 5.88 -4.69
N LYS A 37 7.07 6.02 -4.12
CA LYS A 37 7.27 6.67 -2.81
C LYS A 37 6.82 8.15 -2.80
N GLN A 38 7.03 8.89 -3.88
CA GLN A 38 6.50 10.26 -4.01
C GLN A 38 4.97 10.28 -3.99
N GLU A 39 4.34 9.35 -4.71
CA GLU A 39 2.88 9.24 -4.74
C GLU A 39 2.29 8.78 -3.42
N HIS A 40 2.94 7.88 -2.69
CA HIS A 40 2.52 7.54 -1.34
C HIS A 40 2.48 8.79 -0.44
N GLY A 41 3.46 9.68 -0.56
CA GLY A 41 3.46 10.98 0.11
C GLY A 41 2.23 11.83 -0.23
N LEU A 42 1.89 11.95 -1.51
CA LEU A 42 0.70 12.65 -1.98
C LEU A 42 -0.60 12.01 -1.44
N ILE A 43 -0.71 10.69 -1.54
CA ILE A 43 -1.87 9.92 -1.07
C ILE A 43 -2.06 10.11 0.44
N ARG A 44 -0.98 10.01 1.23
CA ARG A 44 -1.01 10.29 2.69
C ARG A 44 -1.51 11.69 2.98
N ASN A 45 -1.03 12.67 2.23
CA ASN A 45 -1.46 14.06 2.38
C ASN A 45 -2.97 14.21 2.12
N LEU A 46 -3.47 13.68 1.00
CA LEU A 46 -4.89 13.69 0.64
C LEU A 46 -5.77 12.99 1.68
N LYS A 47 -5.35 11.81 2.18
CA LYS A 47 -6.04 11.08 3.25
C LYS A 47 -6.17 11.90 4.54
N HIS A 48 -5.10 12.60 4.94
CA HIS A 48 -5.12 13.46 6.13
C HIS A 48 -5.97 14.71 5.94
N GLN A 49 -5.93 15.34 4.77
CA GLN A 49 -6.82 16.46 4.43
C GLN A 49 -8.29 16.03 4.49
N LEU A 50 -8.62 14.88 3.89
CA LEU A 50 -9.96 14.30 3.94
C LEU A 50 -10.42 14.04 5.39
N LYS A 51 -9.55 13.47 6.24
CA LYS A 51 -9.86 13.28 7.67
C LYS A 51 -10.15 14.62 8.35
N LYS A 52 -9.33 15.64 8.11
CA LYS A 52 -9.50 16.97 8.72
C LYS A 52 -10.85 17.60 8.34
N GLU A 53 -11.20 17.59 7.06
CA GLU A 53 -12.47 18.14 6.56
C GLU A 53 -13.68 17.36 7.10
N THR A 54 -13.56 16.04 7.30
CA THR A 54 -14.65 15.22 7.86
C THR A 54 -14.86 15.36 9.38
N VAL A 55 -13.88 15.85 10.13
CA VAL A 55 -13.99 16.09 11.59
C VAL A 55 -14.48 17.51 11.90
N GLY A 56 -14.31 18.46 10.97
CA GLY A 56 -14.63 19.88 11.14
C GLY A 56 -16.03 20.31 10.66
N PHE A 57 -16.99 19.39 10.50
CA PHE A 57 -18.34 19.72 10.01
C PHE A 57 -19.02 20.77 10.91
N GLY A 58 -19.29 21.95 10.36
CA GLY A 58 -19.82 23.11 11.09
C GLY A 58 -20.67 24.04 10.21
N ASN A 59 -20.89 25.29 10.64
CA ASN A 59 -21.89 26.22 10.06
C ASN A 59 -21.69 26.64 8.58
N ASN A 60 -20.58 26.26 7.91
CA ASN A 60 -20.32 26.56 6.49
C ASN A 60 -20.45 25.33 5.58
N TRP A 61 -21.65 24.77 5.51
CA TRP A 61 -21.88 23.49 4.84
C TRP A 61 -21.56 23.51 3.33
N LYS A 62 -21.91 24.58 2.61
CA LYS A 62 -21.74 24.66 1.15
C LYS A 62 -20.26 24.67 0.73
N GLY A 63 -19.43 25.44 1.43
CA GLY A 63 -17.99 25.48 1.15
C GLY A 63 -17.31 24.15 1.46
N GLN A 64 -17.68 23.52 2.57
CA GLN A 64 -17.15 22.22 2.99
C GLN A 64 -17.49 21.10 2.01
N VAL A 65 -18.72 21.06 1.47
CA VAL A 65 -19.12 20.02 0.51
C VAL A 65 -18.35 20.11 -0.82
N ASN A 66 -18.08 21.32 -1.32
CA ASN A 66 -17.31 21.48 -2.56
C ASN A 66 -15.85 21.06 -2.36
N SER A 67 -15.23 21.50 -1.26
CA SER A 67 -13.84 21.09 -0.93
C SER A 67 -13.73 19.59 -0.72
N LEU A 68 -14.68 18.99 0.01
CA LEU A 68 -14.73 17.55 0.25
C LEU A 68 -14.89 16.76 -1.05
N SER A 69 -15.77 17.22 -1.95
CA SER A 69 -15.96 16.60 -3.27
C SER A 69 -14.67 16.60 -4.09
N TYR A 70 -13.96 17.73 -4.11
CA TYR A 70 -12.68 17.84 -4.81
C TYR A 70 -11.64 16.88 -4.25
N LEU A 71 -11.45 16.86 -2.93
CA LEU A 71 -10.50 15.95 -2.26
C LEU A 71 -10.80 14.47 -2.53
N ILE A 72 -12.09 14.09 -2.55
CA ILE A 72 -12.48 12.70 -2.84
C ILE A 72 -12.15 12.34 -4.28
N ILE A 73 -12.47 13.21 -5.25
CA ILE A 73 -12.19 12.97 -6.67
C ILE A 73 -10.68 12.83 -6.88
N GLU A 74 -9.89 13.77 -6.35
CA GLU A 74 -8.43 13.75 -6.47
C GLU A 74 -7.82 12.50 -5.84
N LEU A 75 -8.28 12.10 -4.65
CA LEU A 75 -7.81 10.88 -3.98
C LEU A 75 -8.16 9.62 -4.78
N CYS A 76 -9.39 9.52 -5.30
CA CYS A 76 -9.82 8.40 -6.11
C CYS A 76 -9.03 8.27 -7.41
N ASP A 77 -8.80 9.38 -8.11
CA ASP A 77 -8.03 9.39 -9.36
C ASP A 77 -6.55 9.07 -9.12
N THR A 78 -5.98 9.60 -8.03
CA THR A 78 -4.60 9.30 -7.62
C THR A 78 -4.44 7.82 -7.30
N LEU A 79 -5.31 7.26 -6.45
CA LEU A 79 -5.27 5.84 -6.08
C LEU A 79 -5.44 4.93 -7.30
N ARG A 80 -6.35 5.27 -8.22
CA ARG A 80 -6.57 4.47 -9.43
C ARG A 80 -5.33 4.41 -10.32
N GLN A 81 -4.69 5.54 -10.54
CA GLN A 81 -3.45 5.62 -11.32
C GLN A 81 -2.30 4.89 -10.61
N HIS A 82 -2.22 5.03 -9.29
CA HIS A 82 -1.21 4.38 -8.47
C HIS A 82 -1.33 2.84 -8.53
N ILE A 83 -2.52 2.30 -8.24
CA ILE A 83 -2.81 0.86 -8.33
C ILE A 83 -2.59 0.33 -9.76
N HIS A 84 -2.87 1.13 -10.78
CA HIS A 84 -2.58 0.72 -12.16
C HIS A 84 -1.07 0.51 -12.36
N LYS A 85 -0.22 1.40 -11.84
CA LYS A 85 1.24 1.28 -11.94
C LYS A 85 1.79 0.16 -11.07
N GLU A 86 1.24 -0.06 -9.89
CA GLU A 86 1.54 -1.24 -9.08
C GLU A 86 1.36 -2.52 -9.91
N ASN A 87 0.15 -2.72 -10.43
CA ASN A 87 -0.24 -3.96 -11.11
C ASN A 87 0.44 -4.19 -12.47
N HIS A 88 0.72 -3.13 -13.21
CA HIS A 88 1.17 -3.26 -14.61
C HIS A 88 2.64 -2.90 -14.81
N ILE A 89 3.31 -2.30 -13.82
CA ILE A 89 4.71 -1.87 -13.94
C ILE A 89 5.53 -2.41 -12.77
N LEU A 90 5.22 -2.01 -11.54
CA LEU A 90 6.05 -2.29 -10.37
C LEU A 90 6.08 -3.80 -10.04
N TYR A 91 4.93 -4.44 -9.88
CA TYR A 91 4.87 -5.85 -9.51
C TYR A 91 5.41 -6.79 -10.61
N PRO A 92 5.07 -6.60 -11.91
CA PRO A 92 5.69 -7.39 -12.97
C PRO A 92 7.21 -7.27 -12.99
N MET A 93 7.73 -6.05 -12.77
CA MET A 93 9.17 -5.81 -12.68
C MET A 93 9.79 -6.51 -11.46
N ALA A 94 9.10 -6.52 -10.32
CA ALA A 94 9.55 -7.22 -9.12
C ALA A 94 9.64 -8.74 -9.32
N ILE A 95 8.61 -9.33 -9.93
CA ILE A 95 8.57 -10.78 -10.24
C ILE A 95 9.72 -11.16 -11.17
N GLN A 96 10.06 -10.31 -12.15
CA GLN A 96 11.18 -10.57 -13.05
C GLN A 96 12.54 -10.41 -12.38
N ALA A 97 12.68 -9.46 -11.45
CA ALA A 97 13.95 -9.12 -10.81
C ALA A 97 14.30 -10.01 -9.61
N ILE A 98 13.30 -10.51 -8.88
CA ILE A 98 13.47 -11.31 -7.66
C ILE A 98 13.19 -12.76 -8.00
N THR A 99 14.24 -13.48 -8.40
CA THR A 99 14.16 -14.87 -8.86
C THR A 99 14.36 -15.89 -7.75
N GLU A 100 14.87 -15.47 -6.59
CA GLU A 100 15.16 -16.37 -5.48
C GLU A 100 13.98 -16.50 -4.52
N ASP A 101 13.38 -17.70 -4.42
CA ASP A 101 12.28 -17.99 -3.48
C ASP A 101 12.64 -17.61 -2.04
N SER A 102 13.89 -17.88 -1.62
CA SER A 102 14.38 -17.52 -0.28
C SER A 102 14.35 -16.00 0.02
N GLN A 103 14.33 -15.15 -1.01
CA GLN A 103 14.17 -13.70 -0.82
C GLN A 103 12.71 -13.33 -0.62
N TRP A 104 11.78 -13.97 -1.34
CA TRP A 104 10.35 -13.82 -1.11
C TRP A 104 9.95 -14.25 0.31
N ASP A 105 10.52 -15.35 0.83
CA ASP A 105 10.30 -15.79 2.21
C ASP A 105 10.74 -14.74 3.24
N LYS A 106 11.94 -14.17 3.07
CA LYS A 106 12.46 -13.12 3.96
C LYS A 106 11.63 -11.84 3.88
N MET A 107 11.19 -11.46 2.69
CA MET A 107 10.33 -10.31 2.50
C MET A 107 8.97 -10.53 3.17
N LYS A 108 8.40 -11.73 3.03
CA LYS A 108 7.14 -12.11 3.70
C LYS A 108 7.25 -11.92 5.22
N ILE A 109 8.30 -12.43 5.85
CA ILE A 109 8.52 -12.28 7.30
C ILE A 109 8.52 -10.80 7.71
N LYS A 110 9.24 -9.94 6.98
CA LYS A 110 9.25 -8.49 7.27
C LYS A 110 7.88 -7.84 7.04
N CYS A 111 7.16 -8.27 6.01
CA CYS A 111 5.79 -7.83 5.76
C CYS A 111 4.83 -8.23 6.90
N ASP A 112 4.98 -9.44 7.44
CA ASP A 112 4.19 -9.94 8.57
C ASP A 112 4.45 -9.13 9.85
N GLU A 113 5.68 -8.63 10.04
CA GLU A 113 6.05 -7.73 11.15
C GLU A 113 5.40 -6.34 11.03
N ILE A 114 5.26 -5.81 9.82
CA ILE A 114 4.56 -4.54 9.53
C ILE A 114 3.04 -4.70 9.69
N GLY A 115 2.52 -5.89 9.35
CA GLY A 115 1.11 -6.20 9.38
C GLY A 115 0.38 -5.83 8.10
N TYR A 116 -0.91 -6.16 8.08
CA TYR A 116 -1.76 -6.04 6.90
C TYR A 116 -3.00 -5.20 7.18
N CYS A 117 -3.37 -4.34 6.23
CA CYS A 117 -4.71 -3.77 6.19
C CYS A 117 -5.50 -4.40 5.06
N CYS A 118 -6.79 -4.59 5.32
CA CYS A 118 -7.82 -4.69 4.30
C CYS A 118 -7.76 -6.00 3.48
N PHE A 119 -6.65 -6.74 3.55
CA PHE A 119 -6.43 -8.09 3.05
C PHE A 119 -5.31 -8.74 3.85
N CYS A 120 -5.54 -9.95 4.38
CA CYS A 120 -4.50 -10.76 4.99
C CYS A 120 -4.28 -12.03 4.14
N PRO A 121 -3.03 -12.33 3.72
CA PRO A 121 -2.74 -13.58 3.05
C PRO A 121 -2.97 -14.75 4.02
N ASN A 122 -3.78 -15.73 3.62
CA ASN A 122 -3.94 -16.97 4.37
C ASN A 122 -2.85 -17.97 3.94
N ASP A 123 -2.37 -18.82 4.88
CA ASP A 123 -1.36 -19.85 4.59
C ASP A 123 -1.75 -20.82 3.48
N ASN A 124 -3.05 -20.95 3.19
CA ASN A 124 -3.58 -21.86 2.18
C ASN A 124 -3.50 -21.34 0.73
N GLN A 125 -2.82 -20.21 0.46
CA GLN A 125 -2.62 -19.69 -0.90
C GLN A 125 -1.18 -19.84 -1.41
N ILE A 126 -0.37 -20.70 -0.79
CA ILE A 126 0.91 -21.11 -1.37
C ILE A 126 0.62 -22.00 -2.59
N ILE A 127 0.66 -21.42 -3.79
CA ILE A 127 0.73 -22.19 -5.04
C ILE A 127 2.18 -22.65 -5.20
N HIS A 128 2.62 -23.60 -4.36
CA HIS A 128 3.79 -24.44 -4.62
C HIS A 128 3.48 -25.87 -4.17
N PRO A 129 3.79 -26.90 -4.98
CA PRO A 129 3.27 -28.26 -4.78
C PRO A 129 3.85 -29.02 -3.58
N GLU A 130 4.84 -28.50 -2.88
CA GLU A 130 5.53 -29.28 -1.86
C GLU A 130 6.37 -28.40 -0.92
N ASN A 131 5.82 -28.07 0.26
CA ASN A 131 6.43 -28.33 1.57
C ASN A 131 5.80 -27.47 2.68
N ASN A 132 5.42 -28.15 3.76
CA ASN A 132 4.73 -27.61 4.93
C ASN A 132 5.77 -27.18 5.98
N SER A 133 5.88 -25.89 6.28
CA SER A 133 6.59 -25.43 7.49
C SER A 133 5.88 -24.22 8.13
N LYS A 134 5.97 -24.20 9.47
CA LYS A 134 5.10 -23.52 10.44
C LYS A 134 4.81 -22.05 10.14
N SER A 135 3.52 -21.72 10.18
CA SER A 135 2.95 -20.38 10.00
C SER A 135 3.21 -19.47 11.21
N ILE A 136 3.78 -18.29 10.93
CA ILE A 136 3.68 -17.11 11.79
C ILE A 136 2.42 -16.41 11.33
N VAL A 137 1.40 -16.39 12.20
CA VAL A 137 0.14 -15.68 11.92
C VAL A 137 0.48 -14.20 11.74
N GLY A 138 0.37 -13.70 10.50
CA GLY A 138 0.50 -12.27 10.20
C GLY A 138 -0.49 -11.49 11.07
N LYS A 139 0.00 -10.45 11.76
CA LYS A 139 -0.86 -9.61 12.60
C LYS A 139 -1.84 -8.85 11.71
N CYS A 140 -3.10 -9.29 11.70
CA CYS A 140 -4.23 -8.58 11.15
C CYS A 140 -4.85 -7.73 12.27
N GLU A 141 -4.86 -6.41 12.11
CA GLU A 141 -5.65 -5.49 12.95
C GLU A 141 -6.72 -4.78 12.12
#